data_AF-A0A1A0M2W3-F1
#
_entry.id   AF-A0A1A0M2W3-F1
#
_cell.length_a   1.000
_cell.length_b   1.000
_cell.length_c   1.000
_cell.angle_alpha   90.00
_cell.angle_beta   90.00
_cell.angle_gamma   90.00
#
_symmetry.space_group_name_H-M   'P 1'
#
loop_
_entity.id
_entity.type
_entity.pdbx_description
1 polymer ?
#
loop_
_entity_poly.entity_id
_entity_poly.type
_entity_poly.pdbx_seq_one_letter_code
_entity_poly.pdbx_strand_id
1 'polypeptide(L)'
;MFASSVPLAGYAAAASARLRQLGVTGLRPTIALTGGILAAGSLALAGLVGWTLTRPEVSGDTALVRALYILVFLIGGPGHVVALGVLVAAMAAAGLTPKPVARIGLAIAALAESATAVLMWTRLGVILPVARVLALGWLVVAGASLARDDLDAM
;
A
#
# COMPACT_ATOMS: atom_id res chain seq x y z
N MET A 1 -3.60 5.91 11.50
CA MET A 1 -4.00 5.16 10.28
C MET A 1 -4.96 5.96 9.42
N PHE A 2 -6.10 6.42 9.96
CA PHE A 2 -7.07 7.20 9.19
C PHE A 2 -6.50 8.50 8.58
N ALA A 3 -5.76 9.31 9.35
CA ALA A 3 -5.14 10.53 8.81
C ALA A 3 -4.16 10.26 7.65
N SER A 4 -3.53 9.08 7.62
CA SER A 4 -2.57 8.68 6.60
C SER A 4 -3.23 8.07 5.35
N SER A 5 -4.51 7.69 5.38
CA SER A 5 -5.20 7.13 4.20
C SER A 5 -5.44 8.20 3.12
N VAL A 6 -5.75 9.43 3.54
CA VAL A 6 -6.02 10.57 2.65
C VAL A 6 -4.82 10.90 1.75
N PRO A 7 -3.59 11.14 2.28
CA PRO A 7 -2.44 11.40 1.42
C PRO A 7 -2.08 10.20 0.55
N LEU A 8 -2.29 8.96 1.01
CA LEU A 8 -2.03 7.76 0.22
C LEU A 8 -2.98 7.64 -0.97
N ALA A 9 -4.28 7.91 -0.76
CA ALA A 9 -5.27 7.94 -1.83
C ALA A 9 -4.94 9.03 -2.86
N GLY A 10 -4.54 10.22 -2.38
CA GLY A 10 -4.07 11.32 -3.23
C GLY A 10 -2.84 10.93 -4.07
N TYR A 11 -1.85 10.29 -3.45
CA TYR A 11 -0.67 9.80 -4.16
C TYR A 11 -1.04 8.76 -5.24
N ALA A 12 -1.91 7.80 -4.93
CA ALA A 12 -2.33 6.77 -5.89
C ALA A 12 -3.07 7.38 -7.09
N ALA A 13 -3.93 8.38 -6.85
CA ALA A 13 -4.62 9.11 -7.90
C ALA A 13 -3.62 9.89 -8.79
N ALA A 14 -2.69 10.61 -8.18
CA ALA A 14 -1.66 11.37 -8.89
C ALA A 14 -0.74 10.45 -9.72
N ALA A 15 -0.26 9.35 -9.14
CA ALA A 15 0.56 8.37 -9.84
C ALA A 15 -0.19 7.76 -11.04
N SER A 16 -1.45 7.36 -10.86
CA SER A 16 -2.28 6.81 -11.92
C SER A 16 -2.52 7.81 -13.05
N ALA A 17 -2.81 9.08 -12.72
CA ALA A 17 -2.96 10.15 -13.70
C ALA A 17 -1.65 10.40 -14.47
N ARG A 18 -0.52 10.41 -13.77
CA ARG A 18 0.79 10.63 -14.38
C ARG A 18 1.19 9.50 -15.33
N LEU A 19 0.94 8.25 -14.96
CA LEU A 19 1.16 7.11 -15.87
C LEU A 19 0.38 7.29 -17.18
N ARG A 20 -0.88 7.74 -17.10
CA ARG A 20 -1.69 8.03 -18.30
C ARG A 20 -1.14 9.19 -19.12
N GLN A 21 -0.66 10.26 -18.48
CA GLN A 21 -0.07 11.42 -19.15
C GLN A 21 1.22 11.06 -19.90
N LEU A 22 2.04 10.18 -19.33
CA LEU A 22 3.29 9.66 -19.93
C LEU A 22 3.03 8.58 -21.01
N GLY A 23 1.79 8.47 -21.49
CA GLY A 23 1.42 7.58 -22.61
C GLY A 23 1.28 6.10 -22.24
N VAL A 24 1.32 5.73 -20.95
CA VAL A 24 1.03 4.35 -20.53
C VAL A 24 -0.47 4.10 -20.71
N THR A 25 -0.81 3.47 -21.82
CA THR A 25 -2.15 3.02 -22.14
C THR A 25 -2.38 1.59 -21.64
N GLY A 26 -3.65 1.23 -21.41
CA GLY A 26 -4.03 -0.11 -20.96
C GLY A 26 -4.24 -0.23 -19.44
N LEU A 27 -4.05 -1.44 -18.92
CA LEU A 27 -4.55 -1.84 -17.60
C LEU A 27 -3.75 -1.28 -16.40
N ARG A 28 -2.47 -0.94 -16.62
CA ARG A 28 -1.51 -0.61 -15.54
C ARG A 28 -1.86 0.62 -14.70
N PRO A 29 -2.26 1.77 -15.28
CA PRO A 29 -2.66 2.92 -14.47
C PRO A 29 -3.90 2.62 -13.62
N THR A 30 -4.81 1.79 -14.13
CA THR A 30 -6.01 1.38 -13.39
C THR A 30 -5.67 0.42 -12.25
N ILE A 31 -4.79 -0.57 -12.47
CA ILE A 31 -4.30 -1.46 -11.39
C ILE A 31 -3.61 -0.66 -10.29
N ALA A 32 -2.76 0.31 -10.66
CA ALA A 32 -2.10 1.18 -9.69
C ALA A 32 -3.13 1.93 -8.82
N LEU A 33 -4.16 2.51 -9.45
CA LEU A 33 -5.23 3.20 -8.73
C LEU A 33 -6.01 2.25 -7.83
N THR A 34 -6.42 1.09 -8.32
CA THR A 34 -7.17 0.10 -7.55
C THR A 34 -6.37 -0.40 -6.34
N GLY A 35 -5.09 -0.74 -6.52
CA GLY A 35 -4.20 -1.14 -5.43
C GLY A 35 -4.01 -0.04 -4.39
N GLY A 36 -3.82 1.20 -4.83
CA GLY A 36 -3.70 2.36 -3.94
C GLY A 36 -4.98 2.68 -3.16
N ILE A 37 -6.15 2.60 -3.81
CA ILE A 37 -7.46 2.78 -3.16
C ILE A 37 -7.71 1.68 -2.14
N LEU A 38 -7.42 0.41 -2.48
CA LEU A 38 -7.55 -0.71 -1.55
C LEU A 38 -6.62 -0.51 -0.34
N ALA A 39 -5.36 -0.12 -0.56
CA ALA A 39 -4.40 0.13 0.52
C ALA A 39 -4.84 1.29 1.43
N ALA A 40 -5.31 2.40 0.86
CA ALA A 40 -5.83 3.54 1.61
C ALA A 40 -7.12 3.20 2.36
N GLY A 41 -8.03 2.47 1.71
CA GLY A 41 -9.28 1.97 2.29
C GLY A 41 -9.01 1.07 3.49
N SER A 42 -8.05 0.15 3.39
CA SER A 42 -7.62 -0.69 4.51
C SER A 42 -7.11 0.14 5.70
N LEU A 43 -6.30 1.19 5.48
CA LEU A 43 -5.86 2.07 6.57
C LEU A 43 -7.00 2.87 7.19
N ALA A 44 -7.95 3.33 6.36
CA ALA A 44 -9.13 4.05 6.84
C ALA A 44 -10.00 3.12 7.72
N LEU A 45 -10.32 1.93 7.23
CA LEU A 45 -11.10 0.92 7.95
C LEU A 45 -10.41 0.48 9.25
N ALA A 46 -9.11 0.16 9.20
CA ALA A 46 -8.35 -0.21 10.40
C ALA A 46 -8.32 0.91 11.45
N GLY A 47 -8.22 2.17 11.00
CA GLY A 47 -8.30 3.34 11.89
C GLY A 47 -9.67 3.54 12.53
N LEU A 48 -10.74 3.43 11.74
CA LEU A 48 -12.12 3.60 12.22
C LEU A 48 -12.55 2.46 13.15
N VAL A 49 -12.21 1.21 12.82
CA VAL A 49 -12.44 0.05 13.68
C VAL A 49 -11.57 0.13 14.94
N GLY A 50 -10.31 0.54 14.82
CA GLY A 50 -9.45 0.73 15.99
C GLY A 50 -9.98 1.79 16.97
N TRP A 51 -10.67 2.81 16.47
CA TRP A 51 -11.28 3.83 17.33
C TRP A 51 -12.43 3.29 18.19
N THR A 52 -13.16 2.25 17.75
CA THR A 52 -14.28 1.68 18.54
C THR A 52 -13.80 1.04 19.84
N LEU A 53 -12.55 0.59 19.91
CA LEU A 53 -11.93 0.06 21.13
C LEU A 53 -11.77 1.12 22.24
N THR A 54 -11.86 2.42 21.92
CA THR A 54 -11.81 3.50 22.92
C THR A 54 -13.13 3.65 23.68
N ARG A 55 -14.19 2.97 23.23
CA ARG A 55 -15.53 3.04 23.83
C ARG A 55 -15.61 2.12 25.06
N PRO A 56 -15.98 2.65 26.24
CA PRO A 56 -16.07 1.87 27.48
C PRO A 56 -16.91 0.59 27.31
N GLU A 57 -17.99 0.69 26.55
CA GLU A 57 -18.95 -0.40 26.25
C GLU A 57 -18.29 -1.56 25.51
N VAL A 58 -17.27 -1.27 24.70
CA VAL A 58 -16.51 -2.27 23.94
C VAL A 58 -15.34 -2.80 24.76
N SER A 59 -14.64 -1.92 25.48
CA SER A 59 -13.45 -2.27 26.27
C SER A 59 -13.73 -3.20 27.47
N GLY A 60 -14.99 -3.23 27.94
CA GLY A 60 -15.41 -4.12 29.03
C GLY A 60 -15.53 -5.60 28.63
N ASP A 61 -15.67 -5.90 27.33
CA ASP A 61 -15.76 -7.28 26.84
C ASP A 61 -14.43 -7.74 26.21
N THR A 62 -13.73 -8.64 26.91
CA THR A 62 -12.43 -9.15 26.49
C THR A 62 -12.49 -9.95 25.19
N ALA A 63 -13.59 -10.66 24.93
CA ALA A 63 -13.76 -11.45 23.71
C ALA A 63 -13.95 -10.53 22.49
N LEU A 64 -14.79 -9.50 22.64
CA LEU A 64 -15.03 -8.50 21.61
C LEU A 64 -13.75 -7.71 21.29
N VAL A 65 -13.02 -7.27 22.33
CA VAL A 65 -11.74 -6.58 22.19
C VAL A 65 -10.75 -7.44 21.39
N ARG A 66 -10.62 -8.72 21.71
CA ARG A 66 -9.72 -9.64 20.99
C ARG A 66 -10.11 -9.77 19.52
N ALA A 67 -11.40 -9.94 19.22
CA ALA A 67 -11.89 -10.05 17.86
C ALA A 67 -11.59 -8.79 17.04
N LEU A 68 -11.84 -7.60 17.62
CA LEU A 68 -11.56 -6.32 16.99
C LEU A 68 -10.05 -6.09 16.77
N TYR A 69 -9.20 -6.46 17.73
CA TYR A 69 -7.75 -6.39 17.54
C TYR A 69 -7.26 -7.26 16.39
N ILE A 70 -7.77 -8.49 16.27
CA ILE A 70 -7.45 -9.39 15.15
C ILE A 70 -7.92 -8.77 13.83
N LEU A 71 -9.12 -8.20 13.80
CA LEU A 71 -9.67 -7.57 12.61
C LEU A 71 -8.84 -6.34 12.17
N VAL A 72 -8.48 -5.47 13.11
CA VAL A 72 -7.62 -4.30 12.86
C VAL A 72 -6.24 -4.73 12.35
N PHE A 73 -5.67 -5.80 12.92
CA PHE A 73 -4.41 -6.38 12.44
C PHE A 73 -4.54 -6.93 11.01
N LEU A 74 -5.64 -7.62 10.70
CA LEU A 74 -5.85 -8.25 9.40
C LEU A 74 -6.01 -7.19 8.28
N ILE A 75 -6.85 -6.20 8.54
CA ILE A 75 -7.12 -5.10 7.60
C ILE A 75 -5.87 -4.22 7.48
N GLY A 76 -5.35 -3.75 8.62
CA GLY A 76 -4.25 -2.80 8.67
C GLY A 76 -2.88 -3.41 8.42
N GLY A 77 -2.73 -4.73 8.46
CA GLY A 77 -1.49 -5.47 8.22
C GLY A 77 -1.50 -6.09 6.82
N PRO A 78 -1.82 -7.40 6.67
CA PRO A 78 -1.78 -8.10 5.38
C PRO A 78 -2.63 -7.42 4.29
N GLY A 79 -3.88 -7.04 4.60
CA GLY A 79 -4.77 -6.43 3.61
C GLY A 79 -4.20 -5.15 2.99
N HIS A 80 -3.64 -4.28 3.83
CA HIS A 80 -2.96 -3.08 3.38
C HIS A 80 -1.64 -3.37 2.63
N VAL A 81 -0.79 -4.26 3.15
CA VAL A 81 0.53 -4.54 2.58
C VAL A 81 0.42 -5.16 1.19
N VAL A 82 -0.49 -6.13 1.01
CA VAL A 82 -0.73 -6.78 -0.29
C VAL A 82 -1.23 -5.75 -1.31
N ALA A 83 -2.23 -4.92 -0.95
CA ALA A 83 -2.74 -3.88 -1.83
C ALA A 83 -1.66 -2.84 -2.23
N LEU A 84 -0.74 -2.52 -1.30
CA LEU A 84 0.38 -1.63 -1.57
C LEU A 84 1.42 -2.29 -2.50
N GLY A 85 1.62 -3.61 -2.38
CA GLY A 85 2.39 -4.42 -3.33
C GLY A 85 1.85 -4.35 -4.75
N VAL A 86 0.52 -4.43 -4.93
CA VAL A 86 -0.14 -4.29 -6.24
C VAL A 86 0.11 -2.92 -6.87
N LEU A 87 0.01 -1.84 -6.08
CA LEU A 87 0.35 -0.48 -6.52
C LEU A 87 1.80 -0.40 -7.02
N VAL A 88 2.75 -0.90 -6.21
CA VAL A 88 4.18 -0.91 -6.55
C VAL A 88 4.44 -1.74 -7.80
N ALA A 89 3.84 -2.93 -7.92
CA ALA A 89 3.98 -3.79 -9.09
C ALA A 89 3.52 -3.09 -10.37
N ALA A 90 2.35 -2.44 -10.33
CA ALA A 90 1.81 -1.74 -11.49
C ALA A 90 2.70 -0.56 -11.93
N MET A 91 3.23 0.22 -10.97
CA MET A 91 4.16 1.31 -11.25
C MET A 91 5.51 0.81 -11.78
N ALA A 92 6.09 -0.22 -11.15
CA ALA A 92 7.36 -0.81 -11.56
C ALA A 92 7.26 -1.42 -12.96
N ALA A 93 6.14 -2.09 -13.25
CA ALA A 93 5.88 -2.70 -14.54
C ALA A 93 5.67 -1.66 -15.64
N ALA A 94 5.21 -0.44 -15.34
CA ALA A 94 4.93 0.60 -16.33
C ALA A 94 6.13 0.99 -17.21
N GLY A 95 7.37 0.65 -16.81
CA GLY A 95 8.56 0.80 -17.64
C GLY A 95 9.09 2.23 -17.73
N LEU A 96 8.51 3.15 -16.95
CA LEU A 96 8.89 4.57 -16.90
C LEU A 96 9.99 4.86 -15.85
N THR A 97 10.47 3.84 -15.14
CA THR A 97 11.54 4.00 -14.15
C THR A 97 12.80 3.28 -14.62
N PRO A 98 14.00 3.69 -14.18
CA PRO A 98 15.24 3.01 -14.54
C PRO A 98 15.16 1.51 -14.24
N LYS A 99 15.70 0.68 -15.15
CA LYS A 99 15.72 -0.80 -15.02
C LYS A 99 16.06 -1.32 -13.61
N PRO A 100 17.07 -0.80 -12.88
CA PRO A 100 17.33 -1.26 -11.51
C PRO A 100 16.20 -0.90 -10.53
N VAL A 101 15.62 0.29 -10.63
CA VAL A 101 14.50 0.74 -9.78
C VAL A 101 13.27 -0.12 -10.02
N ALA A 102 12.95 -0.43 -11.27
CA ALA A 102 11.84 -1.32 -11.63
C ALA A 102 12.02 -2.73 -11.03
N ARG A 103 13.23 -3.30 -11.07
CA ARG A 103 13.52 -4.62 -10.47
C ARG A 103 13.38 -4.61 -8.95
N ILE A 104 13.88 -3.57 -8.29
CA ILE A 104 13.72 -3.40 -6.84
C ILE A 104 12.24 -3.29 -6.48
N GLY A 105 11.46 -2.52 -7.24
CA GLY A 105 10.01 -2.40 -7.05
C GLY A 105 9.30 -3.74 -7.19
N LEU A 106 9.65 -4.53 -8.20
CA LEU A 106 9.07 -5.86 -8.39
C LEU A 106 9.45 -6.83 -7.26
N ALA A 107 10.68 -6.77 -6.76
CA ALA A 107 11.10 -7.57 -5.60
C ALA A 107 10.33 -7.18 -4.33
N ILE A 108 10.12 -5.87 -4.11
CA ILE A 108 9.32 -5.36 -2.99
C ILE A 108 7.85 -5.77 -3.14
N ALA A 109 7.30 -5.72 -4.35
CA ALA A 109 5.94 -6.19 -4.62
C ALA A 109 5.78 -7.69 -4.32
N ALA A 110 6.73 -8.53 -4.75
CA ALA A 110 6.74 -9.95 -4.42
C ALA A 110 6.83 -10.20 -2.90
N LEU A 111 7.66 -9.41 -2.20
CA LEU A 111 7.74 -9.46 -0.74
C LEU A 111 6.41 -9.03 -0.09
N ALA A 112 5.74 -8.01 -0.63
CA ALA A 112 4.45 -7.55 -0.13
C ALA A 112 3.33 -8.59 -0.37
N GLU A 113 3.30 -9.26 -1.52
CA GLU A 113 2.38 -10.36 -1.81
C GLU A 113 2.61 -11.56 -0.88
N SER A 114 3.87 -11.84 -0.56
CA SER A 114 4.25 -12.89 0.40
C SER A 114 3.70 -12.62 1.80
N ALA A 115 3.28 -11.39 2.12
CA ALA A 115 2.60 -11.09 3.38
C ALA A 115 1.25 -11.82 3.53
N THR A 116 0.66 -12.31 2.44
CA THR A 116 -0.51 -13.22 2.50
C THR A 116 -0.19 -14.50 3.28
N ALA A 117 1.07 -14.95 3.27
CA ALA A 117 1.50 -16.11 4.04
C ALA A 117 1.40 -15.90 5.56
N VAL A 118 1.28 -14.65 6.05
CA VAL A 118 1.01 -14.36 7.47
C VAL A 118 -0.34 -14.91 7.92
N LEU A 119 -1.28 -15.11 6.99
CA LEU A 119 -2.58 -15.75 7.26
C LEU A 119 -2.43 -17.24 7.60
N MET A 120 -1.41 -17.91 7.06
CA MET A 120 -1.08 -19.29 7.40
C MET A 120 -0.11 -19.38 8.58
N TRP A 121 0.88 -18.49 8.65
CA TRP A 121 1.87 -18.44 9.71
C TRP A 121 1.97 -17.05 10.33
N THR A 122 1.27 -16.84 11.44
CA THR A 122 1.28 -15.57 12.18
C THR A 122 2.69 -15.19 12.70
N ARG A 123 3.61 -16.17 12.81
CA ARG A 123 5.02 -15.97 13.17
C ARG A 123 5.81 -15.13 12.16
N LEU A 124 5.35 -15.02 10.91
CA LEU A 124 5.96 -14.17 9.88
C LEU A 124 5.54 -12.69 9.97
N GLY A 125 4.92 -12.26 11.07
CA GLY A 125 4.49 -10.87 11.26
C GLY A 125 5.59 -9.82 11.06
N VAL A 126 6.87 -10.19 11.18
CA VAL A 126 8.03 -9.31 10.92
C VAL A 126 8.11 -8.85 9.45
N ILE A 127 7.57 -9.63 8.50
CA ILE A 127 7.54 -9.24 7.09
C ILE A 127 6.68 -7.99 6.86
N LEU A 128 5.60 -7.81 7.62
CA LEU A 128 4.64 -6.71 7.45
C LEU A 128 5.27 -5.31 7.56
N PRO A 129 5.98 -4.97 8.66
CA PRO A 129 6.61 -3.65 8.78
C PRO A 129 7.73 -3.45 7.75
N VAL A 130 8.51 -4.49 7.45
CA VAL A 130 9.61 -4.41 6.47
C VAL A 130 9.07 -4.13 5.07
N ALA A 131 8.09 -4.91 4.62
CA ALA A 131 7.47 -4.72 3.31
C ALA A 131 6.84 -3.34 3.17
N ARG A 132 6.18 -2.84 4.23
CA ARG A 132 5.58 -1.49 4.23
C ARG A 132 6.62 -0.40 4.06
N VAL A 133 7.67 -0.41 4.87
CA VAL A 133 8.71 0.64 4.82
C VAL A 133 9.43 0.63 3.48
N LEU A 134 9.77 -0.56 2.98
CA LEU A 134 10.41 -0.72 1.68
C LEU A 134 9.52 -0.19 0.55
N ALA A 135 8.23 -0.53 0.56
CA ALA A 135 7.30 -0.13 -0.48
C ALA A 135 7.01 1.38 -0.46
N LEU A 136 6.83 1.99 0.72
CA LEU A 136 6.68 3.44 0.83
C LEU A 136 7.96 4.17 0.39
N GLY A 137 9.13 3.69 0.81
CA GLY A 137 10.42 4.24 0.37
C GLY A 137 10.58 4.17 -1.15
N TRP A 138 10.20 3.05 -1.76
CA TRP A 138 10.25 2.88 -3.20
C TRP A 138 9.29 3.82 -3.94
N LEU A 139 8.07 4.02 -3.44
CA LEU A 139 7.11 4.96 -4.04
C LEU A 139 7.62 6.41 -4.02
N VAL A 140 8.32 6.81 -2.96
CA VAL A 140 8.97 8.13 -2.90
C VAL A 140 10.05 8.24 -3.98
N VAL A 141 10.91 7.22 -4.11
CA VAL A 141 11.98 7.19 -5.12
C VAL A 141 11.39 7.20 -6.54
N ALA A 142 10.40 6.35 -6.82
CA ALA A 142 9.74 6.26 -8.12
C ALA A 142 9.04 7.57 -8.49
N GLY A 143 8.35 8.21 -7.53
CA GLY A 143 7.72 9.51 -7.73
C GLY A 143 8.73 10.61 -8.05
N ALA A 144 9.88 10.61 -7.37
CA ALA A 144 10.97 11.55 -7.62
C ALA A 144 11.66 11.31 -8.98
N SER A 145 11.83 10.05 -9.41
CA SER A 145 12.38 9.73 -10.74
C SER A 145 11.47 10.25 -11.85
N LEU A 146 10.16 9.98 -11.78
CA LEU A 146 9.20 10.48 -12.75
C LEU A 146 9.16 12.02 -12.80
N ALA A 147 9.44 12.70 -11.67
CA ALA A 147 9.53 14.16 -11.61
C ALA A 147 10.75 14.76 -12.29
N ARG A 148 11.86 14.02 -12.37
CA ARG A 148 13.08 14.50 -13.03
C ARG A 148 12.95 14.46 -14.55
N ASP A 149 12.34 13.39 -15.08
CA ASP A 149 12.15 13.24 -16.52
C ASP A 149 11.33 14.40 -17.15
N ASP A 150 10.40 15.00 -16.38
CA ASP A 150 9.64 16.18 -16.83
C ASP A 150 10.48 17.47 -16.83
N LEU A 151 11.42 17.62 -15.89
CA LEU A 151 12.29 18.81 -15.82
C LEU A 151 13.36 18.79 -16.92
N ASP A 152 13.83 17.62 -17.30
CA ASP A 152 14.83 17.46 -18.37
C ASP A 152 14.22 17.66 -19.78
N ALA A 153 12.89 17.70 -19.90
CA ALA A 153 12.17 17.89 -21.16
C ALA A 153 11.77 19.34 -21.48
N MET A 154 12.04 20.31 -20.58
CA MET A 154 11.78 21.75 -20.74
C MET A 154 13.03 22.52 -21.14
#